data_AF-A0A7J2PUG1-F1
#
_entry.id   AF-A0A7J2PUG1-F1
#
_cell.length_a   1.000
_cell.length_b   1.000
_cell.length_c   1.000
_cell.angle_alpha   90.00
_cell.angle_beta   90.00
_cell.angle_gamma   90.00
#
_symmetry.space_group_name_H-M   'P 1'
#
loop_
_entity.id
_entity.type
_entity.pdbx_description
1 polymer ?
#
loop_
_entity_poly.entity_id
_entity_poly.type
_entity_poly.pdbx_seq_one_letter_code
_entity_poly.pdbx_strand_id
1 'polypeptide(L)'
;MVKSSMVGKELANDSLKDIIKKKIKEKIKKELLDEICEELKLEEEELTEEIISMITQKTPNKIAKPTMKLIKIPTAKNEEKQLSNSRVHEKFKKEVYITVKAILKIASHALKYANSKIPKVNWVEVIGLLAGKLGKNDILHIEDAYPMGHGTAVYAEIKDYKNYVRAFKDIKKDKLSICGWYHSHPSYNCFMSKEDLGTQVRYQKLWEKAVALVIDPYQINGKSTGFEIYQSDVKNNTWYPLVYGIKGSLDIRMLPEILKFLLPVIEGKPVYLEYDED
;
A
#
# COMPACT_ATOMS: atom_id res chain seq x y z
N MET A 1 29.13 56.19 -20.56
CA MET A 1 28.68 55.01 -21.33
C MET A 1 28.92 53.73 -20.51
N VAL A 2 28.08 53.37 -19.54
CA VAL A 2 28.16 52.06 -18.84
C VAL A 2 26.76 51.65 -18.34
N LYS A 3 25.81 51.40 -19.24
CA LYS A 3 24.52 50.75 -18.86
C LYS A 3 24.04 49.67 -19.85
N SER A 4 24.75 49.46 -20.96
CA SER A 4 24.31 48.55 -22.02
C SER A 4 24.90 47.13 -21.94
N SER A 5 25.87 46.84 -21.06
CA SER A 5 26.56 45.54 -21.02
C SER A 5 26.07 44.54 -19.97
N MET A 6 25.24 44.97 -19.00
CA MET A 6 24.72 44.09 -17.94
C MET A 6 23.44 43.34 -18.36
N VAL A 7 22.54 43.99 -19.11
CA VAL A 7 21.27 43.40 -19.56
C VAL A 7 21.47 42.25 -20.54
N GLY A 8 22.50 42.31 -21.40
CA GLY A 8 22.81 41.23 -22.35
C GLY A 8 23.41 39.96 -21.71
N LYS A 9 24.03 40.07 -20.52
CA LYS A 9 24.59 38.92 -19.80
C LYS A 9 23.54 38.13 -19.03
N GLU A 10 22.51 38.77 -18.51
CA GLU A 10 21.41 38.09 -17.80
C GLU A 10 20.52 37.29 -18.77
N LEU A 11 20.14 37.88 -19.90
CA LEU A 11 19.33 37.21 -20.94
C LEU A 11 20.03 35.99 -21.56
N ALA A 12 21.36 36.05 -21.73
CA ALA A 12 22.15 34.92 -22.23
C ALA A 12 22.29 33.78 -21.20
N ASN A 13 22.32 34.12 -19.91
CA ASN A 13 22.47 33.14 -18.82
C ASN A 13 21.17 32.36 -18.58
N ASP A 14 20.00 32.99 -18.72
CA ASP A 14 18.73 32.31 -18.59
C ASP A 14 18.42 31.38 -19.78
N SER A 15 18.77 31.80 -21.00
CA SER A 15 18.71 30.92 -22.19
C SER A 15 19.61 29.68 -22.05
N LEU A 16 20.81 29.83 -21.48
CA LEU A 16 21.73 28.71 -21.25
C LEU A 16 21.20 27.74 -20.19
N LYS A 17 20.60 28.25 -19.09
CA LYS A 17 19.95 27.41 -18.08
C LYS A 17 18.80 26.60 -18.64
N ASP A 18 17.98 27.20 -19.51
CA ASP A 18 16.86 26.51 -20.15
C ASP A 18 17.34 25.40 -21.09
N ILE A 19 18.42 25.63 -21.84
CA ILE A 19 19.06 24.61 -22.68
C ILE A 19 19.59 23.45 -21.81
N ILE A 20 20.26 23.75 -20.69
CA ILE A 20 20.78 22.72 -19.78
C ILE A 20 19.63 21.93 -19.15
N LYS A 21 18.57 22.61 -18.69
CA LYS A 21 17.39 21.97 -18.10
C LYS A 21 16.68 21.06 -19.10
N LYS A 22 16.59 21.49 -20.36
CA LYS A 22 16.03 20.67 -21.46
C LYS A 22 16.89 19.43 -21.71
N LYS A 23 18.21 19.57 -21.78
CA LYS A 23 19.14 18.43 -21.96
C LYS A 23 19.09 17.43 -20.80
N ILE A 24 19.02 17.92 -19.56
CA ILE A 24 18.88 17.05 -18.37
C ILE A 24 17.55 16.30 -18.43
N LYS A 25 16.45 16.98 -18.78
CA LYS A 25 15.12 16.36 -18.90
C LYS A 25 15.09 15.29 -20.00
N GLU A 26 15.71 15.56 -21.15
CA GLU A 26 15.81 14.58 -22.25
C GLU A 26 16.69 13.38 -21.86
N LYS A 27 17.78 13.61 -21.15
CA LYS A 27 18.66 12.53 -20.65
C LYS A 27 17.94 11.63 -19.65
N ILE A 28 17.27 12.21 -18.65
CA ILE A 28 16.46 11.46 -17.68
C ILE A 28 15.33 10.69 -18.37
N LYS A 29 14.65 11.31 -19.33
CA LYS A 29 13.59 10.64 -20.10
C LYS A 29 14.12 9.42 -20.86
N LYS A 30 15.32 9.54 -21.44
CA LYS A 30 15.96 8.44 -22.16
C LYS A 30 16.38 7.32 -21.20
N GLU A 31 17.05 7.65 -20.10
CA GLU A 31 17.46 6.67 -19.08
C GLU A 31 16.25 5.90 -18.51
N LEU A 32 15.13 6.59 -18.23
CA LEU A 32 13.89 5.95 -17.78
C LEU A 32 13.25 5.06 -18.86
N LEU A 33 13.27 5.48 -20.12
CA LEU A 33 12.75 4.67 -21.23
C LEU A 33 13.58 3.41 -21.44
N ASP A 34 14.90 3.51 -21.31
CA ASP A 34 15.82 2.38 -21.42
C ASP A 34 15.58 1.39 -20.26
N GLU A 35 15.42 1.88 -19.02
CA GLU A 35 15.10 1.06 -17.83
C GLU A 35 13.75 0.32 -17.99
N ILE A 36 12.69 1.02 -18.42
CA ILE A 36 11.37 0.42 -18.67
C ILE A 36 11.45 -0.64 -19.79
N CYS A 37 12.21 -0.37 -20.85
CA CYS A 37 12.38 -1.33 -21.93
C CYS A 37 13.15 -2.59 -21.50
N GLU A 38 14.12 -2.45 -20.60
CA GLU A 38 14.82 -3.61 -20.02
C GLU A 38 13.89 -4.43 -19.11
N GLU A 39 13.08 -3.77 -18.28
CA GLU A 39 12.12 -4.44 -17.40
C GLU A 39 11.05 -5.21 -18.20
N LEU A 40 10.49 -4.58 -19.25
CA LEU A 40 9.51 -5.23 -20.12
C LEU A 40 10.10 -6.44 -20.87
N LYS A 41 11.37 -6.39 -21.27
CA LYS A 41 12.05 -7.54 -21.89
C LYS A 41 12.21 -8.70 -20.91
N LEU A 42 12.60 -8.41 -19.67
CA LEU A 42 12.72 -9.44 -18.63
C LEU A 42 11.37 -10.08 -18.32
N GLU A 43 10.29 -9.28 -18.30
CA GLU A 43 8.92 -9.77 -18.11
C GLU A 43 8.45 -10.63 -19.30
N GLU A 44 8.77 -10.24 -20.54
CA GLU A 44 8.50 -11.04 -21.75
C GLU A 44 9.26 -12.38 -21.74
N GLU A 45 10.53 -12.38 -21.33
CA GLU A 45 11.33 -13.61 -21.19
C GLU A 45 10.76 -14.56 -20.13
N GLU A 46 10.37 -14.04 -18.96
CA GLU A 46 9.78 -14.83 -17.87
C GLU A 46 8.43 -15.45 -18.27
N LEU A 47 7.56 -14.67 -18.93
CA LEU A 47 6.29 -15.16 -19.46
C LEU A 47 6.49 -16.22 -20.56
N THR A 48 7.52 -16.07 -21.39
CA THR A 48 7.84 -17.03 -22.45
C THR A 48 8.29 -18.37 -21.86
N GLU A 49 9.13 -18.34 -20.82
CA GLU A 49 9.53 -19.56 -20.09
C GLU A 49 8.34 -20.25 -19.40
N GLU A 50 7.41 -19.47 -18.82
CA GLU A 50 6.20 -20.00 -18.21
C GLU A 50 5.30 -20.69 -19.25
N ILE A 51 5.13 -20.09 -20.43
CA ILE A 51 4.36 -20.68 -21.54
C ILE A 51 5.04 -21.96 -22.05
N ILE A 52 6.37 -21.98 -22.21
CA ILE A 52 7.14 -23.17 -22.64
C ILE A 52 6.96 -24.31 -21.62
N SER A 53 6.99 -24.01 -20.32
CA SER A 53 6.73 -24.96 -19.24
C SER A 53 5.31 -25.53 -19.31
N MET A 54 4.30 -24.70 -19.60
CA MET A 54 2.92 -25.16 -19.74
C MET A 54 2.67 -26.02 -20.98
N ILE A 55 3.36 -25.74 -22.10
CA ILE A 55 3.23 -26.51 -23.35
C ILE A 55 3.92 -27.87 -23.25
N THR A 56 5.03 -27.96 -22.52
CA THR A 56 5.80 -29.22 -22.35
C THR A 56 5.12 -30.24 -21.42
N GLN A 57 4.01 -29.91 -20.73
CA GLN A 57 3.32 -30.77 -19.76
C GLN A 57 2.01 -31.47 -20.23
N LYS A 58 1.81 -31.75 -21.52
CA LYS A 58 0.69 -32.60 -22.02
C LYS A 58 1.21 -33.68 -22.98
N THR A 59 0.92 -34.99 -22.94
CA THR A 59 0.05 -35.97 -22.21
C THR A 59 0.48 -37.42 -22.68
N PRO A 60 -0.04 -38.62 -22.27
CA PRO A 60 -1.44 -38.96 -21.90
C PRO A 60 -1.70 -40.02 -20.78
N ASN A 61 -3.00 -40.23 -20.51
CA ASN A 61 -3.69 -41.35 -19.83
C ASN A 61 -3.75 -41.32 -18.28
N LYS A 62 -4.88 -41.56 -17.58
CA LYS A 62 -6.09 -42.36 -17.84
C LYS A 62 -7.26 -41.94 -16.92
N ILE A 63 -8.47 -42.26 -17.36
CA ILE A 63 -9.79 -42.05 -16.74
C ILE A 63 -9.95 -42.84 -15.42
N ALA A 64 -10.43 -42.19 -14.34
CA ALA A 64 -11.16 -42.84 -13.26
C ALA A 64 -12.06 -41.83 -12.51
N LYS A 65 -13.36 -42.10 -12.46
CA LYS A 65 -14.35 -41.42 -11.59
C LYS A 65 -14.10 -41.80 -10.13
N PRO A 66 -14.41 -40.91 -9.17
CA PRO A 66 -15.13 -41.41 -8.00
C PRO A 66 -16.29 -40.52 -7.52
N THR A 67 -17.22 -41.26 -6.93
CA THR A 67 -18.58 -40.97 -6.50
C THR A 67 -18.63 -40.14 -5.21
N MET A 68 -19.60 -39.24 -5.11
CA MET A 68 -20.00 -38.55 -3.88
C MET A 68 -20.35 -39.54 -2.75
N LYS A 69 -19.78 -39.36 -1.56
CA LYS A 69 -20.32 -39.89 -0.30
C LYS A 69 -20.51 -38.74 0.69
N LEU A 70 -21.78 -38.44 0.97
CA LEU A 70 -22.23 -37.64 2.11
C LEU A 70 -21.91 -38.38 3.41
N ILE A 71 -21.27 -37.72 4.37
CA ILE A 71 -21.20 -38.16 5.76
C ILE A 71 -21.77 -37.06 6.67
N LYS A 72 -22.63 -37.50 7.58
CA LYS A 72 -23.55 -36.72 8.42
C LYS A 72 -22.82 -35.95 9.53
N ILE A 73 -23.35 -34.76 9.82
CA ILE A 73 -23.04 -33.90 10.97
C ILE A 73 -23.68 -34.48 12.23
N PRO A 74 -22.95 -34.61 13.36
CA PRO A 74 -23.56 -34.72 14.68
C PRO A 74 -23.76 -33.33 15.31
N THR A 75 -25.01 -33.05 15.65
CA THR A 75 -25.48 -31.94 16.48
C THR A 75 -25.03 -32.08 17.93
N ALA A 76 -24.39 -31.05 18.49
CA ALA A 76 -24.30 -30.84 19.94
C ALA A 76 -24.38 -29.34 20.25
N LYS A 77 -25.04 -29.06 21.37
CA LYS A 77 -25.71 -27.80 21.74
C LYS A 77 -24.77 -26.66 22.11
N ASN A 78 -25.31 -25.45 21.97
CA ASN A 78 -24.87 -24.15 22.47
C ASN A 78 -24.11 -24.18 23.80
N GLU A 79 -22.93 -23.58 23.83
CA GLU A 79 -22.49 -22.72 24.92
C GLU A 79 -21.87 -21.45 24.32
N GLU A 80 -22.58 -20.34 24.46
CA GLU A 80 -22.05 -19.00 24.22
C GLU A 80 -20.93 -18.73 25.22
N LYS A 81 -19.70 -18.60 24.73
CA LYS A 81 -18.63 -17.97 25.50
C LYS A 81 -18.19 -16.72 24.75
N GLN A 82 -18.89 -15.63 25.05
CA GLN A 82 -18.38 -14.28 24.83
C GLN A 82 -17.03 -14.16 25.54
N LEU A 83 -15.95 -14.05 24.77
CA LEU A 83 -14.64 -13.69 25.28
C LEU A 83 -14.26 -12.33 24.70
N SER A 84 -14.50 -11.31 25.51
CA SER A 84 -13.98 -9.95 25.37
C SER A 84 -12.45 -9.98 25.27
N ASN A 85 -11.90 -9.98 24.06
CA ASN A 85 -10.46 -9.96 23.83
C ASN A 85 -9.88 -8.55 23.93
N SER A 86 -9.94 -7.95 25.13
CA SER A 86 -9.17 -6.74 25.47
C SER A 86 -7.91 -7.05 26.31
N ARG A 87 -7.57 -8.32 26.53
CA ARG A 87 -6.42 -8.74 27.37
C ARG A 87 -5.40 -9.68 26.70
N VAL A 88 -5.53 -9.98 25.40
CA VAL A 88 -4.63 -10.94 24.71
C VAL A 88 -3.41 -10.25 24.06
N HIS A 89 -3.40 -8.92 23.90
CA HIS A 89 -2.33 -8.23 23.17
C HIS A 89 -1.01 -7.99 23.92
N GLU A 90 -0.89 -8.39 25.20
CA GLU A 90 0.33 -8.18 26.00
C GLU A 90 1.38 -9.30 25.90
N LYS A 91 1.08 -10.46 25.29
CA LYS A 91 1.96 -11.64 25.34
C LYS A 91 2.82 -11.93 24.11
N PHE A 92 2.67 -11.16 23.04
CA PHE A 92 3.43 -11.38 21.80
C PHE A 92 4.45 -10.26 21.58
N LYS A 93 5.68 -10.65 21.26
CA LYS A 93 6.75 -9.71 20.89
C LYS A 93 6.28 -8.91 19.68
N LYS A 94 6.27 -7.58 19.80
CA LYS A 94 5.89 -6.69 18.71
C LYS A 94 6.95 -6.76 17.61
N GLU A 95 6.50 -6.98 16.38
CA GLU A 95 7.34 -7.13 15.18
C GLU A 95 7.43 -5.83 14.40
N VAL A 96 6.40 -4.98 14.49
CA VAL A 96 6.33 -3.68 13.84
C VAL A 96 5.63 -2.67 14.75
N TYR A 97 5.99 -1.40 14.66
CA TYR A 97 5.25 -0.31 15.29
C TYR A 97 4.67 0.63 14.24
N ILE A 98 3.47 1.15 14.46
CA ILE A 98 2.83 2.12 13.58
C ILE A 98 2.36 3.33 14.38
N THR A 99 2.58 4.55 13.87
CA THR A 99 2.16 5.78 14.56
C THR A 99 0.67 6.03 14.43
N VAL A 100 0.09 6.74 15.41
CA VAL A 100 -1.30 7.24 15.33
C VAL A 100 -1.51 8.09 14.07
N LYS A 101 -0.51 8.90 13.68
CA LYS A 101 -0.54 9.69 12.46
C LYS A 101 -0.78 8.80 11.23
N ALA A 102 0.04 7.76 11.04
CA ALA A 102 -0.10 6.84 9.92
C ALA A 102 -1.48 6.15 9.91
N ILE A 103 -1.95 5.66 11.07
CA ILE A 103 -3.27 5.04 11.21
C ILE A 103 -4.37 6.02 10.74
N LEU A 104 -4.36 7.25 11.24
CA LEU A 104 -5.38 8.24 10.90
C LEU A 104 -5.35 8.58 9.41
N LYS A 105 -4.16 8.70 8.79
CA LYS A 105 -4.04 8.95 7.35
C LYS A 105 -4.64 7.81 6.52
N ILE A 106 -4.25 6.57 6.82
CA ILE A 106 -4.72 5.37 6.10
C ILE A 106 -6.24 5.23 6.24
N ALA A 107 -6.76 5.33 7.46
CA ALA A 107 -8.19 5.25 7.72
C ALA A 107 -8.98 6.38 7.06
N SER A 108 -8.45 7.61 7.08
CA SER A 108 -9.06 8.77 6.40
C SER A 108 -9.14 8.56 4.89
N HIS A 109 -8.08 8.01 4.29
CA HIS A 109 -8.05 7.71 2.87
C HIS A 109 -9.07 6.65 2.48
N ALA A 110 -9.10 5.51 3.20
CA ALA A 110 -10.08 4.47 2.94
C ALA A 110 -11.53 4.98 3.12
N LEU A 111 -11.79 5.75 4.19
CA LEU A 111 -13.11 6.31 4.47
C LEU A 111 -13.54 7.41 3.48
N LYS A 112 -12.61 8.11 2.81
CA LYS A 112 -12.97 9.05 1.73
C LYS A 112 -13.78 8.34 0.64
N TYR A 113 -13.43 7.09 0.34
CA TYR A 113 -14.01 6.34 -0.77
C TYR A 113 -14.98 5.23 -0.36
N ALA A 114 -14.96 4.82 0.91
CA ALA A 114 -15.88 3.81 1.44
C ALA A 114 -16.38 4.21 2.83
N ASN A 115 -17.52 4.92 2.86
CA ASN A 115 -18.20 5.32 4.10
C ASN A 115 -19.72 5.24 3.97
N SER A 116 -20.43 5.45 5.08
CA SER A 116 -21.89 5.30 5.16
C SER A 116 -22.70 6.28 4.31
N LYS A 117 -22.11 7.39 3.84
CA LYS A 117 -22.77 8.35 2.93
C LYS A 117 -22.66 7.93 1.46
N ILE A 118 -21.73 7.04 1.13
CA ILE A 118 -21.53 6.52 -0.21
C ILE A 118 -22.27 5.18 -0.31
N PRO A 119 -23.15 4.97 -1.31
CA PRO A 119 -23.77 3.66 -1.54
C PRO A 119 -22.69 2.58 -1.66
N LYS A 120 -22.87 1.43 -1.00
CA LYS A 120 -21.86 0.35 -0.98
C LYS A 120 -21.40 -0.11 -2.37
N VAL A 121 -22.30 -0.06 -3.35
CA VAL A 121 -22.01 -0.39 -4.76
C VAL A 121 -20.96 0.55 -5.40
N ASN A 122 -20.77 1.74 -4.83
CA ASN A 122 -19.82 2.75 -5.28
C ASN A 122 -18.57 2.80 -4.40
N TRP A 123 -18.41 1.89 -3.43
CA TRP A 123 -17.18 1.83 -2.65
C TRP A 123 -16.04 1.35 -3.55
N VAL A 124 -14.89 2.01 -3.44
CA VAL A 124 -13.69 1.68 -4.21
C VAL A 124 -12.51 1.47 -3.28
N GLU A 125 -11.52 0.70 -3.76
CA GLU A 125 -10.30 0.46 -3.02
C GLU A 125 -9.32 1.62 -3.17
N VAL A 126 -8.51 1.82 -2.14
CA VAL A 126 -7.43 2.80 -2.15
C VAL A 126 -6.07 2.12 -2.06
N ILE A 127 -5.02 2.80 -2.50
CA ILE A 127 -3.62 2.36 -2.36
C ILE A 127 -2.72 3.52 -1.91
N GLY A 128 -1.67 3.22 -1.15
CA GLY A 128 -0.66 4.20 -0.79
C GLY A 128 0.65 3.62 -0.28
N LEU A 129 1.62 4.50 -0.04
CA LEU A 129 2.94 4.13 0.49
C LEU A 129 2.97 4.19 2.01
N LEU A 130 3.75 3.29 2.60
CA LEU A 130 4.16 3.35 4.00
C LEU A 130 5.58 3.88 4.10
N ALA A 131 5.80 4.84 4.99
CA ALA A 131 7.11 5.41 5.25
C ALA A 131 7.53 5.19 6.69
N GLY A 132 8.76 4.75 6.87
CA GLY A 132 9.26 4.34 8.17
C GLY A 132 10.76 4.25 8.24
N LYS A 133 11.23 3.66 9.33
CA LYS A 133 12.64 3.41 9.60
C LYS A 133 12.81 2.19 10.48
N LEU A 134 13.97 1.54 10.37
CA LEU A 134 14.38 0.52 11.32
C LEU A 134 14.81 1.16 12.64
N GLY A 135 14.24 0.67 13.73
CA GLY A 135 14.58 1.06 15.09
C GLY A 135 15.65 0.17 15.70
N LYS A 136 15.75 0.22 17.04
CA LYS A 136 16.60 -0.71 17.79
C LYS A 136 16.09 -2.14 17.59
N ASN A 137 17.02 -3.10 17.60
CA ASN A 137 16.73 -4.52 17.40
C ASN A 137 16.05 -4.82 16.06
N ASP A 138 16.26 -3.97 15.05
CA ASP A 138 15.85 -4.22 13.67
C ASP A 138 14.32 -4.33 13.49
N ILE A 139 13.58 -3.68 14.41
CA ILE A 139 12.12 -3.57 14.38
C ILE A 139 11.72 -2.41 13.47
N LEU A 140 10.79 -2.63 12.54
CA LEU A 140 10.28 -1.59 11.68
C LEU A 140 9.34 -0.65 12.45
N HIS A 141 9.56 0.66 12.33
CA HIS A 141 8.64 1.70 12.76
C HIS A 141 8.06 2.39 11.52
N ILE A 142 6.78 2.15 11.25
CA ILE A 142 5.97 2.87 10.26
C ILE A 142 5.59 4.21 10.91
N GLU A 143 6.20 5.30 10.43
CA GLU A 143 6.07 6.63 11.04
C GLU A 143 5.04 7.50 10.31
N ASP A 144 4.80 7.25 9.01
CA ASP A 144 3.81 7.99 8.22
C ASP A 144 3.25 7.15 7.05
N ALA A 145 2.17 7.64 6.44
CA ALA A 145 1.55 7.06 5.25
C ALA A 145 1.24 8.14 4.19
N TYR A 146 1.29 7.74 2.92
CA TYR A 146 1.12 8.63 1.77
C TYR A 146 0.09 8.03 0.82
N PRO A 147 -1.16 8.54 0.80
CA PRO A 147 -2.19 8.18 -0.19
C PRO A 147 -1.67 8.32 -1.62
N MET A 148 -1.78 7.30 -2.48
CA MET A 148 -1.27 7.38 -3.87
C MET A 148 -2.37 7.25 -4.93
N GLY A 149 -3.54 6.76 -4.56
CA GLY A 149 -4.70 6.75 -5.43
C GLY A 149 -5.76 5.76 -5.00
N HIS A 150 -6.70 5.56 -5.91
CA HIS A 150 -7.89 4.77 -5.74
C HIS A 150 -8.29 4.08 -7.05
N GLY A 151 -8.98 2.94 -6.93
CA GLY A 151 -9.32 2.09 -8.07
C GLY A 151 -10.20 0.91 -7.69
N THR A 152 -10.39 0.01 -8.66
CA THR A 152 -11.07 -1.26 -8.42
C THR A 152 -10.12 -2.25 -7.74
N ALA A 153 -10.65 -3.33 -7.16
CA ALA A 153 -9.90 -4.40 -6.49
C ALA A 153 -8.81 -5.08 -7.34
N VAL A 154 -8.78 -4.80 -8.64
CA VAL A 154 -7.82 -5.36 -9.61
C VAL A 154 -6.82 -4.31 -10.09
N TYR A 155 -7.09 -3.01 -9.96
CA TYR A 155 -6.32 -1.92 -10.59
C TYR A 155 -6.23 -0.64 -9.75
N ALA A 156 -5.85 -0.76 -8.47
CA ALA A 156 -5.39 0.40 -7.71
C ALA A 156 -3.91 0.67 -8.05
N GLU A 157 -3.64 1.33 -9.18
CA GLU A 157 -2.29 1.72 -9.56
C GLU A 157 -1.96 3.15 -9.09
N ILE A 158 -0.67 3.42 -8.88
CA ILE A 158 -0.16 4.78 -8.65
C ILE A 158 -0.27 5.54 -9.98
N LYS A 159 -1.42 6.18 -10.21
CA LYS A 159 -1.77 6.83 -11.48
C LYS A 159 -0.95 8.09 -11.78
N ASP A 160 -0.49 8.81 -10.75
CA ASP A 160 0.25 10.06 -10.94
C ASP A 160 1.69 9.99 -10.41
N TYR A 161 2.64 9.93 -11.36
CA TYR A 161 4.07 10.01 -11.10
C TYR A 161 4.47 11.27 -10.30
N LYS A 162 3.75 12.39 -10.44
CA LYS A 162 4.02 13.62 -9.67
C LYS A 162 3.74 13.41 -8.19
N ASN A 163 2.66 12.72 -7.84
CA ASN A 163 2.30 12.42 -6.45
C ASN A 163 3.34 11.51 -5.81
N TYR A 164 3.83 10.51 -6.55
CA TYR A 164 4.94 9.68 -6.11
C TYR A 164 6.22 10.49 -5.86
N VAL A 165 6.63 11.35 -6.81
CA VAL A 165 7.83 12.18 -6.66
C VAL A 165 7.71 13.14 -5.48
N ARG A 166 6.53 13.71 -5.25
CA ARG A 166 6.27 14.58 -4.10
C ARG A 166 6.38 13.79 -2.80
N ALA A 167 5.69 12.64 -2.69
CA ALA A 167 5.76 11.78 -1.52
C ALA A 167 7.20 11.32 -1.25
N PHE A 168 7.95 10.91 -2.28
CA PHE A 168 9.34 10.52 -2.14
C PHE A 168 10.22 11.65 -1.58
N LYS A 169 10.02 12.89 -2.04
CA LYS A 169 10.73 14.07 -1.50
C LYS A 169 10.39 14.32 -0.03
N ASP A 170 9.12 14.21 0.34
CA ASP A 170 8.68 14.45 1.71
C ASP A 170 9.17 13.33 2.66
N ILE A 171 9.10 12.07 2.23
CA ILE A 171 9.67 10.91 2.93
C ILE A 171 11.16 11.13 3.20
N LYS A 172 11.92 11.55 2.18
CA LYS A 172 13.35 11.82 2.32
C LYS A 172 13.65 13.00 3.25
N LYS A 173 12.85 14.08 3.16
CA LYS A 173 12.97 15.26 4.03
C LYS A 173 12.80 14.88 5.50
N ASP A 174 11.87 13.98 5.79
CA ASP A 174 11.61 13.46 7.14
C ASP A 174 12.60 12.36 7.57
N LYS A 175 13.61 12.08 6.74
CA LYS A 175 14.64 11.04 6.95
C LYS A 175 14.03 9.65 7.15
N LEU A 176 12.94 9.38 6.43
CA LEU A 176 12.29 8.08 6.36
C LEU A 176 12.65 7.38 5.03
N SER A 177 12.32 6.10 4.96
CA SER A 177 12.38 5.30 3.74
C SER A 177 11.00 4.71 3.47
N ILE A 178 10.69 4.46 2.20
CA ILE A 178 9.53 3.63 1.83
C ILE A 178 9.78 2.25 2.43
N CYS A 179 8.87 1.80 3.29
CA CYS A 179 8.99 0.56 4.05
C CYS A 179 7.89 -0.44 3.72
N GLY A 180 7.07 -0.14 2.71
CA GLY A 180 5.92 -0.95 2.35
C GLY A 180 4.85 -0.12 1.66
N TRP A 181 3.67 -0.72 1.59
CA TRP A 181 2.49 -0.16 0.96
C TRP A 181 1.25 -0.56 1.75
N TYR A 182 0.14 0.13 1.48
CA TYR A 182 -1.16 -0.26 2.01
C TYR A 182 -2.21 -0.20 0.93
N HIS A 183 -3.25 -1.00 1.08
CA HIS A 183 -4.49 -0.86 0.32
C HIS A 183 -5.71 -1.14 1.20
N SER A 184 -6.90 -0.91 0.67
CA SER A 184 -8.14 -1.16 1.40
C SER A 184 -8.99 -2.26 0.79
N HIS A 185 -9.66 -3.04 1.62
CA HIS A 185 -10.70 -3.99 1.23
C HIS A 185 -12.05 -3.61 1.88
N PRO A 186 -12.79 -2.64 1.33
CA PRO A 186 -14.05 -2.20 1.92
C PRO A 186 -15.07 -3.34 2.01
N SER A 187 -15.41 -3.75 3.24
CA SER A 187 -16.33 -4.84 3.56
C SER A 187 -15.91 -6.27 3.20
N TYR A 188 -14.64 -6.52 2.89
CA TYR A 188 -14.15 -7.88 2.62
C TYR A 188 -13.31 -8.49 3.77
N ASN A 189 -13.13 -7.77 4.89
CA ASN A 189 -12.11 -8.02 5.90
C ASN A 189 -10.67 -7.86 5.37
N CYS A 190 -9.70 -7.98 6.27
CA CYS A 190 -8.29 -7.93 5.94
C CYS A 190 -7.80 -9.31 5.52
N PHE A 191 -7.32 -9.43 4.28
CA PHE A 191 -6.62 -10.59 3.74
C PHE A 191 -5.77 -10.13 2.55
N MET A 192 -4.83 -10.97 2.11
CA MET A 192 -4.00 -10.70 0.95
C MET A 192 -4.50 -11.51 -0.27
N SER A 193 -4.71 -10.84 -1.39
CA SER A 193 -5.09 -11.43 -2.68
C SER A 193 -3.89 -12.05 -3.41
N LYS A 194 -4.14 -12.67 -4.58
CA LYS A 194 -3.06 -13.19 -5.43
C LYS A 194 -2.33 -12.03 -6.11
N GLU A 195 -3.06 -11.00 -6.51
CA GLU A 195 -2.57 -9.78 -7.13
C GLU A 195 -1.65 -9.01 -6.17
N ASP A 196 -1.98 -9.00 -4.87
CA ASP A 196 -1.16 -8.36 -3.84
C ASP A 196 0.23 -8.97 -3.73
N LEU A 197 0.38 -10.27 -4.03
CA LEU A 197 1.69 -10.94 -4.02
C LEU A 197 2.61 -10.35 -5.08
N GLY A 198 2.09 -10.05 -6.28
CA GLY A 198 2.87 -9.42 -7.36
C GLY A 198 3.40 -8.04 -6.94
N THR A 199 2.53 -7.21 -6.34
CA THR A 199 2.94 -5.92 -5.76
C THR A 199 3.98 -6.12 -4.67
N GLN A 200 3.77 -7.07 -3.75
CA GLN A 200 4.69 -7.34 -2.66
C GLN A 200 6.06 -7.81 -3.13
N VAL A 201 6.14 -8.64 -4.18
CA VAL A 201 7.41 -9.05 -4.79
C VAL A 201 8.22 -7.83 -5.21
N ARG A 202 7.59 -6.84 -5.86
CA ARG A 202 8.25 -5.61 -6.31
C ARG A 202 8.80 -4.81 -5.11
N TYR A 203 8.03 -4.66 -4.04
CA TYR A 203 8.50 -3.98 -2.82
C TYR A 203 9.60 -4.76 -2.09
N GLN A 204 9.50 -6.10 -1.99
CA GLN A 204 10.51 -6.94 -1.35
C GLN A 204 11.80 -7.09 -2.17
N LYS A 205 11.76 -6.89 -3.49
CA LYS A 205 12.96 -6.73 -4.34
C LYS A 205 13.75 -5.47 -3.96
N LEU A 206 13.07 -4.36 -3.66
CA LEU A 206 13.70 -3.10 -3.24
C LEU A 206 14.17 -3.16 -1.77
N TRP A 207 13.37 -3.79 -0.90
CA TRP A 207 13.72 -3.99 0.49
C TRP A 207 13.03 -5.24 1.05
N GLU A 208 13.80 -6.27 1.39
CA GLU A 208 13.31 -7.60 1.80
C GLU A 208 12.30 -7.57 2.97
N LYS A 209 12.37 -6.54 3.82
CA LYS A 209 11.49 -6.36 4.98
C LYS A 209 10.26 -5.48 4.72
N ALA A 210 9.99 -5.15 3.46
CA ALA A 210 8.82 -4.37 3.11
C ALA A 210 7.54 -5.09 3.58
N VAL A 211 6.60 -4.32 4.13
CA VAL A 211 5.34 -4.84 4.64
C VAL A 211 4.16 -4.38 3.78
N ALA A 212 3.07 -5.13 3.83
CA ALA A 212 1.80 -4.76 3.26
C ALA A 212 0.78 -4.54 4.38
N LEU A 213 0.02 -3.45 4.35
CA LEU A 213 -1.07 -3.20 5.29
C LEU A 213 -2.40 -3.22 4.55
N VAL A 214 -3.35 -4.02 5.01
CA VAL A 214 -4.71 -4.04 4.46
C VAL A 214 -5.65 -3.41 5.48
N ILE A 215 -6.46 -2.45 5.04
CA ILE A 215 -7.49 -1.82 5.88
C ILE A 215 -8.88 -2.11 5.35
N ASP A 216 -9.78 -2.61 6.20
CA ASP A 216 -11.21 -2.59 5.94
C ASP A 216 -11.84 -1.46 6.77
N PRO A 217 -12.21 -0.31 6.15
CA PRO A 217 -12.82 0.80 6.87
C PRO A 217 -14.14 0.41 7.56
N TYR A 218 -14.82 -0.65 7.11
CA TYR A 218 -16.04 -1.17 7.74
C TYR A 218 -15.77 -1.83 9.10
N GLN A 219 -14.54 -2.29 9.35
CA GLN A 219 -14.13 -2.93 10.61
C GLN A 219 -13.71 -1.92 11.68
N ILE A 220 -13.64 -0.62 11.36
CA ILE A 220 -13.33 0.45 12.32
C ILE A 220 -14.58 0.72 13.18
N ASN A 221 -14.72 -0.04 14.27
CA ASN A 221 -15.94 -0.10 15.07
C ASN A 221 -15.71 0.13 16.58
N GLY A 222 -14.57 0.71 16.95
CA GLY A 222 -14.20 0.98 18.34
C GLY A 222 -13.60 -0.21 19.09
N LYS A 223 -13.58 -1.40 18.47
CA LYS A 223 -12.91 -2.60 19.00
C LYS A 223 -11.68 -2.98 18.21
N SER A 224 -11.67 -2.64 16.92
CA SER A 224 -10.56 -2.87 16.00
C SER A 224 -10.13 -1.55 15.36
N THR A 225 -8.85 -1.46 15.01
CA THR A 225 -8.32 -0.40 14.14
C THR A 225 -8.75 -0.59 12.68
N GLY A 226 -9.32 -1.75 12.35
CA GLY A 226 -9.80 -2.10 11.01
C GLY A 226 -8.70 -2.50 10.04
N PHE A 227 -7.45 -2.69 10.49
CA PHE A 227 -6.34 -3.10 9.61
C PHE A 227 -5.53 -4.26 10.19
N GLU A 228 -4.88 -4.98 9.28
CA GLU A 228 -3.82 -5.95 9.57
C GLU A 228 -2.56 -5.61 8.77
N ILE A 229 -1.40 -6.01 9.29
CA ILE A 229 -0.10 -5.83 8.63
C ILE A 229 0.45 -7.21 8.33
N TYR A 230 0.91 -7.43 7.11
CA TYR A 230 1.46 -8.68 6.65
C TYR A 230 2.87 -8.48 6.10
N GLN A 231 3.61 -9.57 6.11
CA GLN A 231 4.81 -9.74 5.30
C GLN A 231 4.70 -11.08 4.57
N SER A 232 5.38 -11.19 3.43
CA SER A 232 5.32 -12.39 2.60
C SER A 232 6.65 -13.13 2.60
N ASP A 233 6.56 -14.46 2.69
CA ASP A 233 7.60 -15.31 2.13
C ASP A 233 7.28 -15.51 0.65
N VAL A 234 7.83 -14.59 -0.15
CA VAL A 234 7.61 -14.51 -1.59
C VAL A 234 8.09 -15.78 -2.30
N LYS A 235 9.07 -16.52 -1.76
CA LYS A 235 9.55 -17.76 -2.39
C LYS A 235 8.53 -18.89 -2.27
N ASN A 236 7.79 -18.91 -1.16
CA ASN A 236 6.80 -19.94 -0.87
C ASN A 236 5.37 -19.46 -1.12
N ASN A 237 5.17 -18.25 -1.64
CA ASN A 237 3.86 -17.61 -1.85
C ASN A 237 2.98 -17.63 -0.59
N THR A 238 3.58 -17.40 0.58
CA THR A 238 2.83 -17.38 1.85
C THR A 238 2.85 -16.00 2.48
N TRP A 239 1.76 -15.68 3.18
CA TRP A 239 1.58 -14.45 3.94
C TRP A 239 1.50 -14.78 5.42
N TYR A 240 2.14 -13.95 6.24
CA TYR A 240 2.04 -14.04 7.69
C TYR A 240 1.66 -12.69 8.29
N PRO A 241 0.66 -12.64 9.19
CA PRO A 241 0.29 -11.43 9.89
C PRO A 241 1.38 -11.06 10.91
N LEU A 242 1.73 -9.79 10.96
CA LEU A 242 2.70 -9.23 11.91
C LEU A 242 1.98 -8.68 13.14
N VAL A 243 2.50 -9.00 14.31
CA VAL A 243 2.02 -8.42 15.57
C VAL A 243 2.53 -6.99 15.69
N TYR A 244 1.63 -6.02 15.58
CA TYR A 244 1.99 -4.60 15.66
C TYR A 244 1.75 -3.95 17.04
N GLY A 245 2.48 -2.87 17.30
CA GLY A 245 2.23 -1.93 18.39
C GLY A 245 1.88 -0.54 17.87
N ILE A 246 1.08 0.22 18.60
CA ILE A 246 0.73 1.59 18.24
C ILE A 246 1.64 2.56 19.01
N LYS A 247 2.32 3.44 18.28
CA LYS A 247 3.17 4.48 18.84
C LYS A 247 2.40 5.80 18.97
N GLY A 248 2.15 6.21 20.20
CA GLY A 248 1.35 7.38 20.56
C GLY A 248 0.08 7.01 21.32
N SER A 249 -0.66 8.00 21.78
CA SER A 249 -1.91 7.80 22.53
C SER A 249 -3.09 7.73 21.57
N LEU A 250 -3.56 6.51 21.29
CA LEU A 250 -4.82 6.29 20.57
C LEU A 250 -5.67 5.29 21.35
N ASP A 251 -6.81 5.77 21.86
CA ASP A 251 -7.85 4.88 22.35
C ASP A 251 -8.67 4.37 21.16
N ILE A 252 -8.54 3.08 20.86
CA ILE A 252 -9.23 2.43 19.72
C ILE A 252 -10.74 2.65 19.82
N ARG A 253 -11.30 2.76 21.03
CA ARG A 253 -12.73 2.98 21.27
C ARG A 253 -13.21 4.32 20.74
N MET A 254 -12.33 5.31 20.65
CA MET A 254 -12.64 6.65 20.14
C MET A 254 -12.33 6.81 18.65
N LEU A 255 -11.70 5.81 18.03
CA LEU A 255 -11.27 5.89 16.64
C LEU A 255 -12.45 6.17 15.68
N PRO A 256 -13.64 5.53 15.81
CA PRO A 256 -14.79 5.84 14.97
C PRO A 256 -15.23 7.31 15.08
N GLU A 257 -15.28 7.86 16.30
CA GLU A 257 -15.69 9.23 16.56
C GLU A 257 -14.67 10.25 16.03
N ILE A 258 -13.38 9.97 16.21
CA ILE A 258 -12.28 10.78 15.68
C ILE A 258 -12.38 10.83 14.14
N LEU A 259 -12.56 9.69 13.49
CA LEU A 259 -12.66 9.63 12.03
C LEU A 259 -13.94 10.26 11.52
N LYS A 260 -15.07 10.08 12.22
CA LYS A 260 -16.33 10.77 11.90
C LYS A 260 -16.21 12.28 11.97
N PHE A 261 -15.42 12.80 12.92
CA PHE A 261 -15.10 14.22 13.01
C PHE A 261 -14.20 14.68 11.86
N LEU A 262 -13.26 13.84 11.40
CA LEU A 262 -12.37 14.15 10.28
C LEU A 262 -13.08 14.05 8.91
N LEU A 263 -14.12 13.22 8.77
CA LEU A 263 -14.83 12.98 7.50
C LEU A 263 -15.28 14.26 6.75
N PRO A 264 -15.96 15.24 7.37
CA PRO A 264 -16.32 16.49 6.68
C PRO A 264 -15.10 17.31 6.25
N VAL A 265 -14.01 17.20 6.99
CA VAL A 265 -12.75 17.87 6.66
C VAL A 265 -12.09 17.18 5.47
N ILE A 266 -12.13 15.84 5.42
CA ILE A 266 -11.69 15.00 4.30
C ILE A 266 -12.52 15.27 3.03
N GLU A 267 -13.84 15.44 3.15
CA GLU A 267 -14.74 15.76 2.03
C GLU A 267 -14.51 17.18 1.46
N GLY A 268 -14.08 18.13 2.30
CA GLY A 268 -13.96 19.54 1.93
C GLY A 268 -12.53 20.10 1.74
N LYS A 269 -11.49 19.43 2.26
CA LYS A 269 -10.08 19.86 2.27
C LYS A 269 -9.10 18.67 2.39
N PRO A 270 -7.83 18.79 1.96
CA PRO A 270 -6.87 17.69 1.89
C PRO A 270 -6.24 17.34 3.25
N VAL A 271 -7.02 17.29 4.34
CA VAL A 271 -6.46 16.84 5.61
C VAL A 271 -6.08 15.37 5.46
N TYR A 272 -4.77 15.14 5.45
CA TYR A 272 -4.11 13.85 5.24
C TYR A 272 -4.13 13.27 3.82
N LEU A 273 -4.65 14.01 2.84
CA LEU A 273 -4.89 13.53 1.46
C LEU A 273 -4.21 14.38 0.39
N GLU A 274 -3.10 15.02 0.74
CA GLU A 274 -2.36 15.95 -0.11
C GLU A 274 -1.79 15.34 -1.43
N TYR A 275 -1.92 14.04 -1.61
CA TYR A 275 -1.37 13.25 -2.72
C TYR A 275 -2.44 12.45 -3.46
N ASP A 276 -3.70 12.63 -3.09
CA ASP A 276 -4.86 11.91 -3.61
C ASP A 276 -5.79 12.89 -4.37
N GLU A 277 -5.16 13.74 -5.20
CA GLU A 277 -5.85 14.65 -6.13
C GLU A 277 -6.11 13.94 -7.47
N ASP A 278 -7.26 14.26 -8.07
CA ASP A 278 -7.74 13.78 -9.39
C ASP A 278 -6.95 14.36 -10.58
#